data_AF-A0A7K0D7L8-F1
#
_entry.id   AF-A0A7K0D7L8-F1
#
_cell.length_a   1.000
_cell.length_b   1.000
_cell.length_c   1.000
_cell.angle_alpha   90.00
_cell.angle_beta   90.00
_cell.angle_gamma   90.00
#
_symmetry.space_group_name_H-M   'P 1'
#
loop_
_entity.id
_entity.type
_entity.pdbx_description
1 polymer ?
#
loop_
_entity_poly.entity_id
_entity_poly.type
_entity_poly.pdbx_seq_one_letter_code
_entity_poly.pdbx_strand_id
1 'polypeptide(L)'
;MSRPDYERWSRLLADNRLARDLGFEAIGYARGHCDALGVSSRDAVQFGLAFALLVASDTSRPAIDRAWANWRAGRDIGDLSPIPPQATDPST
;
A
#
# COMPACT_ATOMS: atom_id res chain seq x y z
N MET A 1 -2.84 13.21 -3.13
CA MET A 1 -3.41 11.85 -3.23
C MET A 1 -4.90 11.90 -2.93
N SER A 2 -5.76 11.55 -3.89
CA SER A 2 -7.20 11.38 -3.65
C SER A 2 -7.43 10.11 -2.84
N ARG A 3 -8.27 10.18 -1.80
CA ARG A 3 -8.65 9.01 -1.01
C ARG A 3 -9.38 8.00 -1.90
N PRO A 4 -9.13 6.69 -1.77
CA PRO A 4 -9.93 5.67 -2.42
C PRO A 4 -11.41 5.84 -2.02
N ASP A 5 -12.28 5.90 -3.02
CA ASP A 5 -13.73 5.96 -2.82
C ASP A 5 -14.24 4.60 -2.30
N TYR A 6 -15.06 4.64 -1.24
CA TYR A 6 -15.62 3.46 -0.57
C TYR A 6 -16.52 2.60 -1.48
N GLU A 7 -17.28 3.22 -2.40
CA GLU A 7 -18.10 2.50 -3.39
C GLU A 7 -17.24 1.81 -4.44
N ARG A 8 -16.20 2.49 -4.93
CA ARG A 8 -15.23 1.85 -5.84
C ARG A 8 -14.58 0.67 -5.14
N TRP A 9 -14.24 0.82 -3.86
CA TRP A 9 -13.71 -0.26 -3.06
C TRP A 9 -14.69 -1.42 -2.88
N SER A 10 -15.94 -1.16 -2.52
CA SER A 10 -16.94 -2.22 -2.28
C SER A 10 -17.26 -3.02 -3.54
N ARG A 11 -17.36 -2.37 -4.71
CA ARG A 11 -17.53 -3.06 -6.01
C ARG A 11 -16.31 -3.90 -6.36
N LEU A 12 -15.10 -3.36 -6.17
CA LEU A 12 -13.85 -4.08 -6.40
C LEU A 12 -13.76 -5.37 -5.57
N LEU A 13 -14.17 -5.28 -4.30
CA LEU A 13 -14.20 -6.40 -3.38
C LEU A 13 -15.22 -7.48 -3.76
N ALA A 14 -16.31 -7.11 -4.43
CA ALA A 14 -17.32 -8.03 -4.92
C ALA A 14 -16.87 -8.76 -6.19
N ASP A 15 -16.21 -8.04 -7.11
CA ASP A 15 -15.93 -8.54 -8.45
C ASP A 15 -14.53 -9.19 -8.59
N ASN A 16 -13.58 -8.89 -7.69
CA ASN A 16 -12.20 -9.36 -7.79
C ASN A 16 -11.66 -9.90 -6.45
N ARG A 17 -11.83 -11.21 -6.24
CA ARG A 17 -11.36 -11.91 -5.04
C ARG A 17 -9.85 -11.78 -4.81
N LEU A 18 -9.04 -11.80 -5.88
CA LEU A 18 -7.59 -11.67 -5.75
C LEU A 18 -7.21 -10.28 -5.22
N ALA A 19 -7.80 -9.23 -5.79
CA ALA A 19 -7.58 -7.86 -5.32
C ALA A 19 -7.97 -7.69 -3.85
N ARG A 20 -9.11 -8.27 -3.44
CA ARG A 20 -9.52 -8.28 -2.04
C ARG A 20 -8.49 -8.92 -1.12
N ASP A 21 -8.12 -10.16 -1.43
CA ASP A 21 -7.29 -10.99 -0.55
C ASP A 21 -5.90 -10.34 -0.42
N LEU A 22 -5.33 -9.84 -1.53
CA LEU A 22 -4.08 -9.08 -1.53
C LEU A 22 -4.19 -7.71 -0.84
N GLY A 23 -5.35 -7.06 -0.88
CA GLY A 23 -5.60 -5.84 -0.10
C GLY A 23 -5.51 -6.09 1.40
N PHE A 24 -6.07 -7.20 1.90
CA PHE A 24 -5.94 -7.58 3.30
C PHE A 24 -4.50 -7.96 3.67
N GLU A 25 -3.79 -8.69 2.80
CA GLU A 25 -2.36 -8.97 2.98
C GLU A 25 -1.55 -7.66 3.11
N ALA A 26 -1.82 -6.67 2.26
CA ALA A 26 -1.17 -5.37 2.30
C ALA A 26 -1.45 -4.59 3.60
N ILE A 27 -2.68 -4.67 4.14
CA ILE A 27 -3.01 -4.10 5.46
C ILE A 27 -2.19 -4.78 6.57
N GLY A 28 -2.14 -6.11 6.53
CA GLY A 28 -1.38 -6.91 7.50
C GLY A 28 0.11 -6.57 7.47
N TYR A 29 0.69 -6.48 6.28
CA TYR A 29 2.07 -6.09 6.07
C TYR A 29 2.36 -4.69 6.63
N ALA A 30 1.57 -3.68 6.28
CA ALA A 30 1.78 -2.31 6.73
C ALA A 30 1.65 -2.18 8.26
N ARG A 31 0.70 -2.88 8.87
CA ARG A 31 0.58 -2.93 10.34
C ARG A 31 1.80 -3.56 10.98
N GLY A 32 2.20 -4.76 10.54
CA GLY A 32 3.36 -5.44 11.09
C GLY A 32 4.65 -4.64 10.94
N HIS A 33 4.82 -3.93 9.82
CA HIS A 33 5.94 -3.02 9.61
C HIS A 33 5.90 -1.82 10.58
N CYS A 34 4.75 -1.17 10.74
CA CYS A 34 4.59 -0.07 11.69
C CYS A 34 4.82 -0.52 13.14
N ASP A 35 4.29 -1.68 13.53
CA ASP A 35 4.45 -2.26 14.86
C ASP A 35 5.93 -2.58 15.15
N ALA A 36 6.65 -3.15 14.18
CA ALA A 36 8.08 -3.43 14.30
C ALA A 36 8.94 -2.16 14.47
N LEU A 37 8.49 -1.03 13.90
CA LEU A 37 9.15 0.28 14.02
C LEU A 37 8.65 1.12 15.21
N GLY A 38 7.62 0.66 15.94
CA GLY A 38 6.99 1.43 17.02
C GLY A 38 6.29 2.71 16.55
N VAL A 39 5.84 2.77 15.30
CA VAL A 39 5.18 3.94 14.70
C VAL A 39 3.69 3.70 14.44
N SER A 40 2.94 4.76 14.19
CA SER A 40 1.50 4.66 13.93
C SER A 40 1.20 3.87 12.64
N SER A 41 0.26 2.94 12.72
CA SER A 41 -0.29 2.18 11.58
C SER A 41 -1.59 2.78 11.02
N ARG A 42 -1.88 4.05 11.29
CA ARG A 42 -3.17 4.70 10.94
C ARG A 42 -3.51 4.57 9.45
N ASP A 43 -2.49 4.62 8.60
CA ASP A 43 -2.67 4.65 7.15
C ASP A 43 -2.68 3.25 6.51
N ALA A 44 -2.47 2.18 7.30
CA ALA A 44 -2.39 0.81 6.79
C ALA A 44 -3.66 0.38 6.04
N VAL A 45 -4.84 0.80 6.52
CA VAL A 45 -6.11 0.53 5.81
C VAL A 45 -6.12 1.25 4.47
N GLN A 46 -5.80 2.54 4.44
CA GLN A 46 -5.81 3.34 3.21
C GLN A 46 -4.81 2.83 2.18
N PHE A 47 -3.64 2.38 2.63
CA PHE A 47 -2.66 1.70 1.80
C PHE A 47 -3.24 0.41 1.20
N GLY A 48 -3.84 -0.45 2.02
CA GLY A 48 -4.46 -1.70 1.55
C GLY A 48 -5.55 -1.48 0.49
N LEU A 49 -6.38 -0.44 0.68
CA LEU A 49 -7.38 -0.02 -0.31
C LEU A 49 -6.71 0.37 -1.64
N ALA A 50 -5.68 1.22 -1.58
CA ALA A 50 -4.96 1.67 -2.76
C ALA A 50 -4.24 0.51 -3.47
N PHE A 51 -3.60 -0.37 -2.71
CA PHE A 51 -2.90 -1.54 -3.22
C PHE A 51 -3.83 -2.49 -3.98
N ALA A 52 -5.01 -2.73 -3.44
CA ALA A 52 -5.96 -3.59 -4.11
C ALA A 52 -6.61 -2.93 -5.34
N LEU A 53 -6.81 -1.61 -5.34
CA LEU A 53 -7.16 -0.89 -6.58
C LEU A 53 -6.08 -1.07 -7.66
N LEU A 54 -4.80 -1.01 -7.29
CA LEU A 54 -3.68 -1.29 -8.19
C LEU A 54 -3.75 -2.73 -8.73
N VAL A 55 -3.89 -3.73 -7.85
CA VAL A 55 -4.03 -5.16 -8.24
C VAL A 55 -5.22 -5.40 -9.17
N ALA A 56 -6.34 -4.70 -8.97
CA ALA A 56 -7.50 -4.87 -9.85
C ALA A 56 -7.33 -4.18 -11.22
N SER A 57 -6.46 -3.16 -11.30
CA SER A 57 -6.18 -2.44 -12.54
C SER A 57 -5.05 -3.04 -13.36
N ASP A 58 -4.16 -3.80 -12.72
CA ASP A 58 -2.99 -4.42 -13.32
C ASP A 58 -3.19 -5.94 -13.43
N THR A 59 -2.67 -6.54 -14.49
CA THR A 59 -2.69 -8.00 -14.66
C THR A 59 -1.50 -8.68 -13.98
N SER A 60 -0.51 -7.91 -13.53
CA SER A 60 0.66 -8.40 -12.80
C SER A 60 0.53 -8.17 -11.29
N ARG A 61 1.03 -9.12 -10.47
CA ARG A 61 0.98 -9.04 -9.00
C ARG A 61 2.06 -8.07 -8.51
N PRO A 62 1.71 -6.88 -7.97
CA PRO A 62 2.69 -5.93 -7.45
C PRO A 62 3.33 -6.45 -6.17
N ALA A 63 4.57 -6.03 -5.89
CA ALA A 63 5.24 -6.35 -4.63
C ALA A 63 4.78 -5.41 -3.50
N ILE A 64 4.28 -5.99 -2.40
CA ILE A 64 3.66 -5.23 -1.29
C ILE A 64 4.68 -4.33 -0.58
N ASP A 65 5.89 -4.83 -0.36
CA ASP A 65 6.99 -4.12 0.29
C ASP A 65 7.39 -2.86 -0.48
N ARG A 66 7.54 -2.98 -1.81
CA ARG A 66 7.84 -1.86 -2.69
C ARG A 66 6.69 -0.84 -2.73
N ALA A 67 5.45 -1.32 -2.88
CA ALA A 67 4.28 -0.45 -2.90
C ALA A 67 4.12 0.31 -1.58
N TRP A 68 4.41 -0.34 -0.45
CA TRP A 68 4.41 0.30 0.86
C TRP A 68 5.50 1.37 0.98
N ALA A 69 6.71 1.08 0.51
CA ALA A 69 7.80 2.05 0.52
C ALA A 69 7.49 3.27 -0.37
N ASN A 70 6.88 3.07 -1.54
CA ASN A 70 6.39 4.14 -2.40
C ASN A 70 5.28 4.97 -1.72
N TRP A 71 4.32 4.31 -1.08
CA TRP A 71 3.25 4.96 -0.31
C TRP A 71 3.82 5.87 0.77
N ARG A 72 4.78 5.37 1.56
CA ARG A 72 5.47 6.11 2.62
C ARG A 72 6.28 7.30 2.08
N ALA A 73 6.78 7.20 0.85
CA ALA A 73 7.48 8.29 0.16
C ALA A 73 6.52 9.29 -0.54
N GLY A 74 5.20 9.12 -0.44
CA GLY A 74 4.22 9.95 -1.13
C GLY A 74 4.21 9.78 -2.66
N ARG A 75 4.78 8.67 -3.17
CA ARG A 75 4.85 8.32 -4.59
C ARG A 75 3.66 7.50 -5.02
N ASP A 76 3.51 7.34 -6.34
CA ASP A 76 2.60 6.35 -6.89
C ASP A 76 3.01 4.95 -6.40
N ILE A 77 2.06 4.18 -5.88
CA ILE A 77 2.31 2.85 -5.31
C ILE A 77 2.76 1.83 -6.37
N GLY A 78 2.40 2.02 -7.64
CA GLY A 78 2.82 1.20 -8.77
C GLY A 78 4.17 1.63 -9.36
N ASP A 79 4.83 2.65 -8.81
CA ASP A 79 6.07 3.19 -9.37
C ASP A 79 7.24 2.18 -9.29
N LEU A 80 7.71 1.78 -10.47
CA LEU A 80 8.82 0.84 -10.67
C LEU A 80 10.19 1.54 -10.73
N SER A 81 10.24 2.86 -10.59
CA SER A 81 11.50 3.60 -10.50
C SER A 81 12.16 3.36 -9.14
N PRO A 82 13.50 3.30 -9.05
CA PRO A 82 14.21 3.08 -7.80
C PRO A 82 13.74 4.03 -6.69
N ILE A 83 13.69 3.54 -5.45
CA ILE A 83 13.42 4.40 -4.30
C ILE A 83 14.75 5.08 -3.95
N PRO A 84 14.83 6.42 -4.00
CA PRO A 84 16.04 7.09 -3.54
C PRO A 84 16.31 6.68 -2.10
N PRO A 85 17.59 6.49 -1.70
CA PRO A 85 17.92 6.10 -0.34
C PRO A 85 17.28 7.08 0.63
N GLN A 86 16.51 6.56 1.59
CA GLN A 86 15.93 7.37 2.66
C GLN A 86 17.11 8.08 3.33
N ALA A 87 17.08 9.42 3.38
CA ALA A 87 18.04 10.16 4.18
C ALA A 87 17.88 9.66 5.63
N THR A 88 18.79 8.81 6.08
CA THR A 88 18.94 8.53 7.50
C THR A 88 19.22 9.88 8.16
N ASP A 89 18.30 10.33 9.01
CA ASP A 89 18.52 11.49 9.85
C ASP A 89 19.91 11.39 10.47
N PRO A 90 20.81 12.37 10.28
CA PRO A 90 22.02 12.42 11.05
C PRO A 90 21.62 12.67 12.50
N SER A 91 21.86 11.70 13.36
CA SER A 91 21.77 11.87 14.81
C SER A 91 22.53 13.13 15.21
N THR A 92 21.90 14.03 15.96
CA THR A 92 22.55 15.05 16.79
C THR A 92 21.75 15.22 18.06
#